data_AF-A0A925IST7-F1
#
_entry.id   AF-A0A925IST7-F1
#
_cell.length_a   1.000
_cell.length_b   1.000
_cell.length_c   1.000
_cell.angle_alpha   90.00
_cell.angle_beta   90.00
_cell.angle_gamma   90.00
#
_symmetry.space_group_name_H-M   'P 1'
#
loop_
_entity.id
_entity.type
_entity.pdbx_description
1 polymer ?
#
loop_
_entity_poly.entity_id
_entity_poly.type
_entity_poly.pdbx_seq_one_letter_code
_entity_poly.pdbx_strand_id
1 'polypeptide(L)'
;PETFQIDNINQLVHQQYDDQFVENFNGACVVEKEVLLQLKGYDEFYLVWGAEDDDLMRRLEDAGALRKHISTCEINIYHQWHPSGAPSKPTLWYLIMVNHLFAEKQYKDVDMLWGVTYTLKDRPVLKFIDDGGYKQGARLEFENHRSLFFFNPFIQGFHQLKTREIAYLDYTCITPKVDNTRSFSFIKKPKLKSSETERISRKDIAQFFQYFIGCNRALMQDYYYEESGNKFLFVCIKK
;
A
#
# COMPACT_ATOMS: atom_id res chain seq x y z
N PRO A 1 10.61 -17.20 -38.04
CA PRO A 1 11.54 -16.69 -37.00
C PRO A 1 12.61 -15.84 -37.68
N GLU A 2 12.27 -14.57 -37.95
CA GLU A 2 13.23 -13.59 -38.44
C GLU A 2 13.90 -12.95 -37.22
N THR A 3 15.21 -13.13 -37.12
CA THR A 3 16.08 -12.59 -36.09
C THR A 3 16.22 -11.09 -36.28
N PHE A 4 15.77 -10.31 -35.29
CA PHE A 4 16.03 -8.89 -35.19
C PHE A 4 17.55 -8.67 -34.99
N GLN A 5 18.22 -8.02 -35.95
CA GLN A 5 19.59 -7.56 -35.78
C GLN A 5 19.60 -6.13 -35.21
N ILE A 6 20.16 -5.98 -34.02
CA ILE A 6 20.30 -4.70 -33.30
C ILE A 6 21.62 -4.06 -33.71
N ASP A 7 21.69 -3.58 -34.95
CA ASP A 7 22.85 -2.81 -35.43
C ASP A 7 22.40 -1.42 -35.89
N ASN A 8 22.06 -0.55 -34.92
CA ASN A 8 22.17 0.92 -34.94
C ASN A 8 21.22 1.68 -33.97
N ILE A 9 21.11 1.25 -32.70
CA ILE A 9 20.45 2.08 -31.68
C ILE A 9 21.22 3.38 -31.42
N ASN A 10 22.54 3.38 -31.63
CA ASN A 10 23.39 4.54 -31.35
C ASN A 10 23.18 5.74 -32.30
N GLN A 11 22.54 5.55 -33.47
CA GLN A 11 22.24 6.66 -34.38
C GLN A 11 20.87 7.32 -34.14
N LEU A 12 20.01 6.73 -33.30
CA LEU A 12 18.67 7.26 -33.02
C LEU A 12 18.60 8.17 -31.79
N VAL A 13 19.71 8.42 -31.07
CA VAL A 13 19.69 9.09 -29.76
C VAL A 13 20.65 10.29 -29.71
N HIS A 14 20.65 11.13 -30.74
CA HIS A 14 21.28 12.45 -30.66
C HIS A 14 20.37 13.54 -31.20
N GLN A 15 19.36 13.89 -30.42
CA GLN A 15 18.87 15.26 -30.32
C GLN A 15 18.65 15.59 -28.84
N GLN A 16 19.66 16.24 -28.26
CA GLN A 16 19.55 16.95 -26.99
C GLN A 16 18.58 18.12 -27.22
N TYR A 17 17.37 18.01 -26.70
CA TYR A 17 16.46 19.13 -26.60
C TYR A 17 16.75 19.87 -25.29
N ASP A 18 17.44 21.00 -25.39
CA ASP A 18 17.95 21.80 -24.28
C ASP A 18 16.90 22.69 -23.58
N ASP A 19 15.61 22.50 -23.87
CA ASP A 19 14.50 23.28 -23.28
C ASP A 19 13.36 22.39 -22.76
N GLN A 20 13.69 21.24 -22.16
CA GLN A 20 12.68 20.34 -21.62
C GLN A 20 12.38 20.68 -20.16
N PHE A 21 11.11 20.96 -19.89
CA PHE A 21 10.53 20.87 -18.56
C PHE A 21 10.91 19.48 -18.00
N VAL A 22 11.90 19.43 -17.10
CA VAL A 22 12.36 18.16 -16.51
C VAL A 22 11.29 17.74 -15.50
N GLU A 23 10.26 17.07 -15.99
CA GLU A 23 9.34 16.35 -15.11
C GLU A 23 10.12 15.24 -14.43
N ASN A 24 10.43 15.45 -13.16
CA ASN A 24 11.03 14.43 -12.30
C ASN A 24 10.02 13.37 -11.85
N PHE A 25 8.77 13.46 -12.29
CA PHE A 25 7.71 12.53 -11.92
C PHE A 25 7.61 11.38 -12.93
N ASN A 26 7.71 10.15 -12.47
CA ASN A 26 7.50 8.98 -13.31
C ASN A 26 5.99 8.70 -13.41
N GLY A 27 5.30 9.33 -14.35
CA GLY A 27 3.89 9.01 -14.60
C GLY A 27 3.70 7.71 -15.39
N ALA A 28 4.54 7.50 -16.40
CA ALA A 28 4.55 6.30 -17.23
C ALA A 28 5.99 5.93 -17.57
N CYS A 29 6.37 4.68 -17.34
CA CYS A 29 7.68 4.14 -17.66
C CYS A 29 7.52 2.77 -18.33
N VAL A 30 8.43 2.45 -19.25
CA VAL A 30 8.52 1.14 -19.89
C VAL A 30 9.90 0.58 -19.60
N VAL A 31 9.94 -0.60 -19.00
CA VAL A 31 11.16 -1.33 -18.68
C VAL A 31 11.02 -2.75 -19.20
N GLU A 32 12.12 -3.32 -19.70
CA GLU A 32 12.14 -4.73 -20.09
C GLU A 32 11.80 -5.61 -18.88
N LYS A 33 10.94 -6.60 -19.11
CA LYS A 33 10.48 -7.52 -18.06
C LYS A 33 11.66 -8.21 -17.36
N GLU A 34 12.66 -8.67 -18.11
CA GLU A 34 13.81 -9.39 -17.55
C GLU A 34 14.65 -8.50 -16.63
N VAL A 35 14.78 -7.21 -16.95
CA VAL A 35 15.45 -6.23 -16.08
C VAL A 35 14.67 -6.05 -14.77
N LEU A 36 13.34 -5.90 -14.84
CA LEU A 36 12.51 -5.82 -13.64
C LEU A 36 12.61 -7.09 -12.78
N LEU A 37 12.64 -8.27 -13.39
CA LEU A 37 12.81 -9.54 -12.66
C LEU A 37 14.18 -9.64 -11.98
N GLN A 38 15.24 -9.21 -12.66
CA GLN A 38 16.60 -9.16 -12.08
C GLN A 38 16.68 -8.18 -10.91
N LEU A 39 15.98 -7.05 -11.00
CA LEU A 39 15.84 -6.08 -9.91
C LEU A 39 14.86 -6.51 -8.82
N LYS A 40 14.25 -7.70 -8.92
CA LYS A 40 13.26 -8.20 -7.95
C LYS A 40 12.00 -7.32 -7.85
N GLY A 41 11.65 -6.61 -8.93
CA GLY A 41 10.47 -5.76 -9.02
C GLY A 41 10.57 -4.49 -8.16
N TYR A 42 9.44 -4.01 -7.65
CA TYR A 42 9.41 -2.91 -6.68
C TYR A 42 9.88 -3.37 -5.29
N ASP A 43 10.41 -2.46 -4.48
CA ASP A 43 10.65 -2.74 -3.07
C ASP A 43 9.29 -2.91 -2.36
N GLU A 44 9.12 -4.06 -1.72
CA GLU A 44 7.90 -4.48 -1.06
C GLU A 44 7.57 -3.68 0.21
N PHE A 45 8.48 -2.80 0.63
CA PHE A 45 8.26 -1.82 1.69
C PHE A 45 7.21 -0.75 1.30
N TYR A 46 7.20 -0.33 0.03
CA TYR A 46 6.29 0.72 -0.45
C TYR A 46 4.89 0.15 -0.71
N LEU A 47 4.04 0.17 0.32
CA LEU A 47 2.68 -0.40 0.27
C LEU A 47 1.57 0.59 -0.11
N VAL A 48 1.87 1.89 -0.13
CA VAL A 48 0.92 2.92 -0.56
C VAL A 48 1.64 3.88 -1.51
N TRP A 49 0.86 4.73 -2.18
CA TRP A 49 1.35 5.76 -3.08
C TRP A 49 2.50 6.61 -2.51
N GLY A 50 3.62 6.64 -3.24
CA GLY A 50 4.73 7.57 -3.04
C GLY A 50 6.09 6.89 -2.83
N ALA A 51 7.12 7.46 -3.46
CA ALA A 51 8.54 7.08 -3.38
C ALA A 51 8.91 5.69 -3.94
N GLU A 52 7.94 4.87 -4.36
CA GLU A 52 8.16 3.58 -5.01
C GLU A 52 8.80 3.73 -6.39
N ASP A 53 8.36 4.75 -7.15
CA ASP A 53 8.90 5.02 -8.48
C ASP A 53 10.31 5.58 -8.39
N ASP A 54 10.59 6.42 -7.37
CA ASP A 54 11.92 6.96 -7.12
C ASP A 54 12.90 5.84 -6.72
N ASP A 55 12.47 4.90 -5.87
CA ASP A 55 13.26 3.71 -5.52
C ASP A 55 13.55 2.84 -6.75
N LEU A 56 12.53 2.53 -7.55
CA LEU A 56 12.72 1.70 -8.75
C LEU A 56 13.68 2.36 -9.73
N MET A 57 13.53 3.66 -10.00
CA MET A 57 14.42 4.38 -10.91
C MET A 57 15.86 4.41 -10.42
N ARG A 58 16.07 4.68 -9.13
CA ARG A 58 17.43 4.64 -8.56
C ARG A 58 18.05 3.26 -8.72
N ARG A 59 17.30 2.18 -8.43
CA ARG A 59 17.80 0.81 -8.61
C ARG A 59 18.09 0.45 -10.07
N LEU A 60 17.31 0.96 -11.01
CA LEU A 60 17.57 0.83 -12.44
C LEU A 60 18.89 1.52 -12.81
N GLU A 61 19.07 2.77 -12.39
CA GLU A 61 20.29 3.56 -12.65
C GLU A 61 21.53 2.93 -12.00
N ASP A 62 21.41 2.47 -10.74
CA ASP A 62 22.47 1.76 -10.03
C ASP A 62 22.85 0.43 -10.70
N ALA A 63 21.90 -0.22 -11.38
CA ALA A 63 22.14 -1.40 -12.20
C ALA A 63 22.69 -1.08 -13.61
N GLY A 64 22.95 0.19 -13.91
CA GLY A 64 23.51 0.66 -15.18
C GLY A 64 22.47 0.88 -16.28
N ALA A 65 21.17 0.89 -15.98
CA ALA A 65 20.14 1.22 -16.94
C ALA A 65 20.21 2.71 -17.29
N LEU A 66 20.07 3.03 -18.58
CA LEU A 66 20.02 4.40 -19.07
C LEU A 66 18.57 4.86 -19.17
N ARG A 67 18.22 5.92 -18.43
CA ARG A 67 16.92 6.57 -18.55
C ARG A 67 16.84 7.34 -19.86
N LYS A 68 15.88 6.99 -20.71
CA LYS A 68 15.55 7.74 -21.93
C LYS A 68 14.20 8.44 -21.72
N HIS A 69 14.21 9.77 -21.79
CA HIS A 69 12.98 10.56 -21.83
C HIS A 69 12.54 10.68 -23.28
N ILE A 70 11.30 10.33 -23.55
CA ILE A 70 10.68 10.50 -24.87
C ILE A 70 9.94 11.83 -24.84
N SER A 71 10.17 12.67 -25.85
CA SER A 71 9.51 13.99 -25.90
C SER A 71 8.01 13.82 -26.14
N THR A 72 7.21 14.70 -25.54
CA THR A 72 5.76 14.79 -25.81
C THR A 72 5.45 15.06 -27.28
N CYS A 73 6.41 15.58 -28.06
CA CYS A 73 6.27 15.76 -29.51
C CYS A 73 6.35 14.44 -30.30
N GLU A 74 6.95 13.39 -29.74
CA GLU A 74 7.14 12.09 -30.41
C GLU A 74 6.02 11.12 -30.06
N ILE A 75 5.62 11.06 -28.79
CA ILE A 75 4.58 10.16 -28.29
C ILE A 75 3.65 10.93 -27.37
N ASN A 76 2.37 10.96 -27.75
CA ASN A 76 1.31 11.53 -26.91
C ASN A 76 0.72 10.44 -26.00
N ILE A 77 0.87 10.62 -24.69
CA ILE A 77 0.21 9.78 -23.68
C ILE A 77 -0.86 10.63 -22.99
N TYR A 78 -2.12 10.22 -23.10
CA TYR A 78 -3.23 10.87 -22.40
C TYR A 78 -3.48 10.16 -21.08
N HIS A 79 -3.25 10.85 -19.97
CA HIS A 79 -3.60 10.36 -18.63
C HIS A 79 -4.92 10.97 -18.18
N GLN A 80 -5.87 10.13 -17.75
CA GLN A 80 -7.10 10.62 -17.12
C GLN A 80 -6.84 10.88 -15.65
N TRP A 81 -6.63 12.15 -15.28
CA TRP A 81 -6.52 12.53 -13.89
C TRP A 81 -7.84 12.31 -13.15
N HIS A 82 -7.75 11.79 -11.93
CA HIS A 82 -8.88 11.67 -11.01
C HIS A 82 -8.65 12.63 -9.84
N PRO A 83 -9.70 13.05 -9.11
CA PRO A 83 -9.51 13.80 -7.88
C PRO A 83 -8.51 13.08 -6.98
N SER A 84 -7.42 13.76 -6.63
CA SER A 84 -6.34 13.13 -5.90
C SER A 84 -6.81 12.70 -4.51
N GLY A 85 -6.66 11.41 -4.22
CA GLY A 85 -6.77 10.87 -2.87
C GLY A 85 -5.52 11.10 -2.02
N ALA A 86 -4.48 11.71 -2.61
CA ALA A 86 -3.25 12.00 -1.89
C ALA A 86 -3.54 12.95 -0.72
N PRO A 87 -2.95 12.70 0.46
CA PRO A 87 -3.13 13.57 1.59
C PRO A 87 -2.52 14.95 1.29
N SER A 88 -3.20 16.02 1.69
CA SER A 88 -2.72 17.40 1.49
C SER A 88 -1.48 17.76 2.30
N LYS A 89 -1.10 16.88 3.23
CA LYS A 89 0.10 16.97 4.07
C LYS A 89 0.74 15.59 4.16
N PRO A 90 2.07 15.52 4.35
CA PRO A 90 2.75 14.28 4.66
C PRO A 90 2.06 13.53 5.80
N THR A 91 1.73 12.26 5.56
CA THR A 91 1.32 11.34 6.64
C THR A 91 2.56 10.77 7.32
N LEU A 92 2.38 10.18 8.50
CA LEU A 92 3.48 9.47 9.17
C LEU A 92 4.07 8.38 8.25
N TRP A 93 3.21 7.66 7.54
CA TRP A 93 3.64 6.63 6.60
C TRP A 93 4.47 7.22 5.45
N TYR A 94 4.06 8.36 4.87
CA TYR A 94 4.86 9.04 3.85
C TYR A 94 6.26 9.41 4.37
N LEU A 95 6.37 9.94 5.59
CA LEU A 95 7.67 10.28 6.19
C LEU A 95 8.54 9.03 6.40
N ILE A 96 7.92 7.91 6.80
CA ILE A 96 8.60 6.62 6.93
C ILE A 96 9.13 6.14 5.56
N MET A 97 8.33 6.24 4.49
CA MET A 97 8.75 5.88 3.12
C MET A 97 9.90 6.73 2.60
N VAL A 98 9.85 8.05 2.81
CA VAL A 98 10.94 8.96 2.40
C VAL A 98 12.21 8.66 3.20
N ASN A 99 12.10 8.44 4.51
CA ASN A 99 13.26 8.05 5.32
C ASN A 99 13.83 6.69 4.91
N HIS A 100 12.98 5.73 4.55
CA HIS A 100 13.40 4.46 3.97
C HIS A 100 14.18 4.73 2.69
N LEU A 101 13.59 5.42 1.71
CA LEU A 101 14.21 5.76 0.41
C LEU A 101 15.63 6.31 0.57
N PHE A 102 15.88 7.23 1.49
CA PHE A 102 17.20 7.86 1.64
C PHE A 102 18.15 7.16 2.62
N ALA A 103 17.78 6.01 3.19
CA ALA A 103 18.66 5.28 4.11
C ALA A 103 19.79 4.55 3.35
N GLU A 104 21.05 4.87 3.65
CA GLU A 104 22.25 4.41 2.92
C GLU A 104 22.53 2.89 2.91
N LYS A 105 21.77 2.08 3.68
CA LYS A 105 22.05 0.64 3.88
C LYS A 105 21.07 -0.33 3.21
N GLN A 106 20.16 0.18 2.38
CA GLN A 106 18.92 -0.55 2.04
C GLN A 106 19.07 -1.93 1.39
N TYR A 107 20.09 -2.20 0.58
CA TYR A 107 20.10 -3.42 -0.25
C TYR A 107 21.03 -4.55 0.22
N LYS A 108 21.75 -4.37 1.34
CA LYS A 108 22.79 -5.35 1.74
C LYS A 108 22.28 -6.51 2.60
N ASP A 109 21.09 -6.40 3.20
CA ASP A 109 20.52 -7.40 4.12
C ASP A 109 19.05 -7.72 3.82
N VAL A 110 18.60 -7.53 2.58
CA VAL A 110 17.20 -7.80 2.24
C VAL A 110 16.97 -9.30 2.24
N ASP A 111 16.03 -9.73 3.11
CA ASP A 111 15.55 -11.09 3.32
C ASP A 111 15.55 -11.90 2.01
N MET A 112 16.01 -13.15 2.04
CA MET A 112 16.22 -14.00 0.84
C MET A 112 14.95 -14.21 -0.02
N LEU A 113 13.79 -13.76 0.47
CA LEU A 113 12.48 -13.91 -0.15
C LEU A 113 11.96 -12.65 -0.87
N TRP A 114 12.69 -11.51 -0.86
CA TRP A 114 12.27 -10.31 -1.62
C TRP A 114 12.24 -10.57 -3.13
N GLY A 115 11.16 -10.13 -3.78
CA GLY A 115 10.96 -10.22 -5.23
C GLY A 115 10.63 -11.62 -5.71
N VAL A 116 10.36 -12.55 -4.81
CA VAL A 116 9.85 -13.87 -5.16
C VAL A 116 8.46 -13.69 -5.77
N THR A 117 8.27 -14.24 -6.97
CA THR A 117 6.96 -14.22 -7.62
C THR A 117 6.07 -15.29 -6.98
N TYR A 118 4.92 -14.86 -6.47
CA TYR A 118 3.91 -15.76 -5.91
C TYR A 118 2.79 -15.99 -6.93
N THR A 119 2.33 -17.22 -7.05
CA THR A 119 1.09 -17.58 -7.75
C THR A 119 -0.05 -17.79 -6.76
N LEU A 120 -1.28 -17.96 -7.25
CA LEU A 120 -2.42 -18.32 -6.40
C LEU A 120 -2.18 -19.62 -5.60
N LYS A 121 -1.36 -20.54 -6.12
CA LYS A 121 -1.05 -21.80 -5.43
C LYS A 121 -0.15 -21.59 -4.21
N ASP A 122 0.61 -20.50 -4.20
CA ASP A 122 1.55 -20.13 -3.15
C ASP A 122 0.90 -19.28 -2.05
N ARG A 123 -0.42 -19.05 -2.14
CA ARG A 123 -1.22 -18.26 -1.20
C ARG A 123 -2.11 -19.16 -0.32
N PRO A 124 -1.54 -19.84 0.70
CA PRO A 124 -2.31 -20.76 1.55
C PRO A 124 -3.51 -20.11 2.23
N VAL A 125 -3.48 -18.79 2.47
CA VAL A 125 -4.61 -18.08 3.09
C VAL A 125 -5.89 -18.15 2.25
N LEU A 126 -5.77 -18.19 0.92
CA LEU A 126 -6.92 -18.15 0.01
C LEU A 126 -7.79 -19.40 0.14
N LYS A 127 -7.18 -20.55 0.46
CA LYS A 127 -7.93 -21.79 0.71
C LYS A 127 -8.95 -21.63 1.84
N PHE A 128 -8.59 -20.86 2.87
CA PHE A 128 -9.46 -20.59 4.02
C PHE A 128 -10.52 -19.53 3.74
N ILE A 129 -10.29 -18.67 2.74
CA ILE A 129 -11.26 -17.66 2.30
C ILE A 129 -12.38 -18.33 1.51
N ASP A 130 -12.02 -19.18 0.54
CA ASP A 130 -12.97 -19.80 -0.39
C ASP A 130 -13.99 -20.71 0.31
N ASP A 131 -13.58 -21.43 1.35
CA ASP A 131 -14.44 -22.34 2.11
C ASP A 131 -15.00 -21.73 3.41
N GLY A 132 -14.61 -20.49 3.74
CA GLY A 132 -14.93 -19.83 5.01
C GLY A 132 -14.26 -20.45 6.24
N GLY A 133 -13.28 -21.34 6.04
CA GLY A 133 -12.52 -22.04 7.06
C GLY A 133 -11.70 -21.12 7.96
N TYR A 134 -11.45 -19.87 7.53
CA TYR A 134 -10.76 -18.86 8.36
C TYR A 134 -11.44 -18.63 9.72
N LYS A 135 -12.76 -18.86 9.81
CA LYS A 135 -13.54 -18.70 11.04
C LYS A 135 -13.20 -19.71 12.14
N GLN A 136 -12.46 -20.77 11.81
CA GLN A 136 -11.94 -21.72 12.79
C GLN A 136 -10.66 -21.20 13.48
N GLY A 137 -10.05 -20.14 12.93
CA GLY A 137 -8.89 -19.48 13.52
C GLY A 137 -9.22 -18.59 14.72
N ALA A 138 -8.19 -18.02 15.31
CA ALA A 138 -8.33 -17.07 16.40
C ALA A 138 -9.01 -15.78 15.91
N ARG A 139 -10.07 -15.35 16.57
CA ARG A 139 -10.72 -14.07 16.27
C ARG A 139 -9.94 -12.92 16.89
N LEU A 140 -9.50 -11.99 16.05
CA LEU A 140 -8.98 -10.68 16.45
C LEU A 140 -10.15 -9.71 16.60
N GLU A 141 -10.00 -8.71 17.47
CA GLU A 141 -11.08 -7.76 17.78
C GLU A 141 -10.56 -6.34 17.96
N PHE A 142 -11.42 -5.36 17.70
CA PHE A 142 -11.18 -3.96 18.06
C PHE A 142 -11.91 -3.60 19.37
N GLU A 143 -11.38 -2.63 20.10
CA GLU A 143 -12.00 -2.15 21.34
C GLU A 143 -13.09 -1.12 21.05
N ASN A 144 -14.36 -1.54 21.05
CA ASN A 144 -15.49 -0.66 20.67
C ASN A 144 -15.77 0.50 21.63
N HIS A 145 -15.10 0.61 22.78
CA HIS A 145 -15.46 1.55 23.85
C HIS A 145 -14.39 2.59 24.19
N ARG A 146 -13.22 2.59 23.52
CA ARG A 146 -12.12 3.55 23.76
C ARG A 146 -11.50 4.00 22.45
N SER A 147 -11.52 5.30 22.16
CA SER A 147 -10.96 5.84 20.91
C SER A 147 -9.44 5.66 20.83
N LEU A 148 -8.71 5.98 21.91
CA LEU A 148 -7.24 5.99 21.90
C LEU A 148 -6.62 4.58 21.75
N PHE A 149 -7.26 3.55 22.29
CA PHE A 149 -6.73 2.19 22.33
C PHE A 149 -7.52 1.22 21.45
N PHE A 150 -8.30 1.76 20.51
CA PHE A 150 -9.21 1.00 19.66
C PHE A 150 -8.56 -0.21 18.98
N PHE A 151 -7.30 -0.05 18.51
CA PHE A 151 -6.55 -1.11 17.82
C PHE A 151 -5.75 -2.03 18.73
N ASN A 152 -5.62 -1.73 20.03
CA ASN A 152 -4.73 -2.46 20.94
C ASN A 152 -5.09 -3.95 21.07
N PRO A 153 -6.36 -4.35 21.25
CA PRO A 153 -6.68 -5.77 21.38
C PRO A 153 -6.35 -6.56 20.11
N PHE A 154 -6.53 -5.95 18.93
CA PHE A 154 -6.16 -6.56 17.66
C PHE A 154 -4.64 -6.82 17.60
N ILE A 155 -3.84 -5.79 17.90
CA ILE A 155 -2.38 -5.89 17.87
C ILE A 155 -1.91 -6.94 18.88
N GLN A 156 -2.43 -6.88 20.10
CA GLN A 156 -2.09 -7.84 21.15
C GLN A 156 -2.46 -9.27 20.74
N GLY A 157 -3.67 -9.48 20.22
CA GLY A 157 -4.13 -10.78 19.75
C GLY A 157 -3.22 -11.35 18.67
N PHE A 158 -2.80 -10.52 17.70
CA PHE A 158 -1.86 -10.94 16.66
C PHE A 158 -0.48 -11.35 17.19
N HIS A 159 0.05 -10.64 18.19
CA HIS A 159 1.35 -10.97 18.78
C HIS A 159 1.29 -12.19 19.71
N GLN A 160 0.11 -12.57 20.17
CA GLN A 160 -0.11 -13.79 20.98
C GLN A 160 -0.24 -15.06 20.14
N LEU A 161 -0.46 -14.94 18.82
CA LEU A 161 -0.54 -16.09 17.91
C LEU A 161 0.77 -16.87 17.90
N LYS A 162 0.65 -18.20 17.91
CA LYS A 162 1.77 -19.10 17.69
C LYS A 162 2.04 -19.25 16.19
N THR A 163 3.24 -19.67 15.85
CA THR A 163 3.62 -20.01 14.48
C THR A 163 2.61 -20.97 13.84
N ARG A 164 2.21 -20.66 12.61
CA ARG A 164 1.18 -21.32 11.79
C ARG A 164 -0.26 -21.22 12.29
N GLU A 165 -0.54 -20.50 13.37
CA GLU A 165 -1.92 -20.21 13.75
C GLU A 165 -2.56 -19.24 12.76
N ILE A 166 -3.85 -19.48 12.50
CA ILE A 166 -4.68 -18.64 11.65
C ILE A 166 -5.42 -17.67 12.56
N ALA A 167 -5.51 -16.42 12.14
CA ALA A 167 -6.33 -15.44 12.81
C ALA A 167 -7.11 -14.58 11.82
N TYR A 168 -8.25 -14.06 12.26
CA TYR A 168 -9.11 -13.23 11.42
C TYR A 168 -9.79 -12.10 12.17
N LEU A 169 -10.09 -11.03 11.45
CA LEU A 169 -11.04 -10.00 11.85
C LEU A 169 -12.10 -9.88 10.75
N ASP A 170 -13.36 -10.00 11.13
CA ASP A 170 -14.52 -9.60 10.32
C ASP A 170 -15.21 -8.46 11.07
N TYR A 171 -15.03 -7.24 10.56
CA TYR A 171 -15.47 -6.01 11.20
C TYR A 171 -16.36 -5.18 10.28
N THR A 172 -17.50 -4.72 10.82
CA THR A 172 -18.39 -3.79 10.11
C THR A 172 -18.39 -2.44 10.82
N CYS A 173 -17.94 -1.40 10.13
CA CYS A 173 -17.99 -0.02 10.60
C CYS A 173 -19.44 0.39 10.86
N ILE A 174 -19.71 0.86 12.08
CA ILE A 174 -21.00 1.44 12.45
C ILE A 174 -21.05 2.85 11.87
N THR A 175 -21.77 3.03 10.77
CA THR A 175 -22.08 4.39 10.27
C THR A 175 -23.14 5.01 11.18
N PRO A 176 -22.94 6.22 11.73
CA PRO A 176 -24.00 6.91 12.43
C PRO A 176 -25.19 7.06 11.49
N LYS A 177 -26.39 6.67 11.93
CA LYS A 177 -27.61 7.19 11.30
C LYS A 177 -27.59 8.70 11.53
N VAL A 178 -27.47 9.47 10.45
CA VAL A 178 -27.70 10.91 10.51
C VAL A 178 -29.18 11.08 10.79
N ASP A 179 -29.55 11.32 12.04
CA ASP A 179 -30.93 11.71 12.37
C ASP A 179 -31.19 13.08 11.76
N ASN A 180 -31.82 13.07 10.57
CA ASN A 180 -32.22 14.26 9.84
C ASN A 180 -33.43 14.98 10.48
N THR A 181 -33.71 14.76 11.77
CA THR A 181 -34.72 15.52 12.50
C THR A 181 -34.17 16.92 12.81
N ARG A 182 -34.27 17.81 11.82
CA ARG A 182 -34.16 19.26 12.01
C ARG A 182 -35.34 19.73 12.87
N SER A 183 -35.21 19.57 14.18
CA SER A 183 -36.04 20.28 15.16
C SER A 183 -35.49 21.69 15.32
N PHE A 184 -36.18 22.68 14.74
CA PHE A 184 -35.93 24.10 14.99
C PHE A 184 -36.38 24.45 16.42
N SER A 185 -35.58 24.14 17.43
CA SER A 185 -35.82 24.65 18.79
C SER A 185 -34.98 25.89 19.06
N PHE A 186 -35.65 27.05 19.15
CA PHE A 186 -35.09 28.38 19.44
C PHE A 186 -34.55 28.57 20.87
N ILE A 187 -34.21 27.50 21.59
CA ILE A 187 -33.72 27.58 22.97
C ILE A 187 -32.22 27.26 22.98
N LYS A 188 -31.41 28.32 23.09
CA LYS A 188 -29.96 28.23 23.35
C LYS A 188 -29.71 27.69 24.77
N LYS A 189 -29.83 26.38 24.97
CA LYS A 189 -29.20 25.74 26.13
C LYS A 189 -27.69 25.66 25.89
N PRO A 190 -26.85 25.85 26.94
CA PRO A 190 -25.42 25.63 26.81
C PRO A 190 -25.22 24.18 26.34
N LYS A 191 -24.57 24.02 25.18
CA LYS A 191 -24.20 22.71 24.66
C LYS A 191 -23.30 22.07 25.72
N LEU A 192 -23.87 21.19 26.55
CA LEU A 192 -23.10 20.12 27.15
C LEU A 192 -22.35 19.51 25.97
N LYS A 193 -21.02 19.59 25.97
CA LYS A 193 -20.19 18.79 25.09
C LYS A 193 -20.55 17.35 25.45
N SER A 194 -21.60 16.80 24.83
CA SER A 194 -21.79 15.36 24.77
C SER A 194 -20.43 14.87 24.34
N SER A 195 -19.79 14.08 25.20
CA SER A 195 -18.51 13.48 24.92
C SER A 195 -18.61 12.90 23.51
N GLU A 196 -18.07 13.61 22.54
CA GLU A 196 -17.80 13.09 21.22
C GLU A 196 -16.78 12.02 21.53
N THR A 197 -17.29 10.82 21.78
CA THR A 197 -16.50 9.61 21.70
C THR A 197 -15.89 9.73 20.32
N GLU A 198 -14.60 10.06 20.24
CA GLU A 198 -13.89 10.17 18.98
C GLU A 198 -14.11 8.85 18.26
N ARG A 199 -15.03 8.85 17.29
CA ARG A 199 -15.41 7.64 16.58
C ARG A 199 -14.33 7.40 15.55
N ILE A 200 -13.67 6.25 15.66
CA ILE A 200 -12.73 5.79 14.66
C ILE A 200 -13.45 5.70 13.33
N SER A 201 -12.97 6.44 12.34
CA SER A 201 -13.57 6.48 11.02
C SER A 201 -13.14 5.25 10.20
N ARG A 202 -13.91 4.95 9.15
CA ARG A 202 -13.53 3.92 8.15
C ARG A 202 -12.11 4.16 7.61
N LYS A 203 -11.75 5.42 7.38
CA LYS A 203 -10.43 5.81 6.88
C LYS A 203 -9.33 5.45 7.88
N ASP A 204 -9.57 5.63 9.17
CA ASP A 204 -8.60 5.30 10.22
C ASP A 204 -8.34 3.80 10.29
N ILE A 205 -9.38 2.96 10.12
CA ILE A 205 -9.24 1.49 10.07
C ILE A 205 -8.44 1.05 8.84
N ALA A 206 -8.73 1.61 7.65
CA ALA A 206 -7.99 1.30 6.44
C ALA A 206 -6.50 1.69 6.57
N GLN A 207 -6.22 2.88 7.12
CA GLN A 207 -4.85 3.33 7.38
C GLN A 207 -4.15 2.46 8.42
N PHE A 208 -4.86 2.02 9.46
CA PHE A 208 -4.35 1.07 10.43
C PHE A 208 -3.90 -0.23 9.75
N PHE A 209 -4.72 -0.83 8.89
CA PHE A 209 -4.35 -2.08 8.20
C PHE A 209 -3.17 -1.91 7.27
N GLN A 210 -3.11 -0.82 6.49
CA GLN A 210 -1.96 -0.52 5.64
C GLN A 210 -0.66 -0.45 6.46
N TYR A 211 -0.68 0.31 7.55
CA TYR A 211 0.46 0.44 8.47
C TYR A 211 0.80 -0.90 9.13
N PHE A 212 -0.19 -1.58 9.70
CA PHE A 212 -0.02 -2.82 10.45
C PHE A 212 0.57 -3.92 9.56
N ILE A 213 0.05 -4.10 8.35
CA ILE A 213 0.55 -5.08 7.40
C ILE A 213 1.99 -4.75 7.03
N GLY A 214 2.31 -3.49 6.71
CA GLY A 214 3.67 -3.06 6.40
C GLY A 214 4.66 -3.35 7.51
N CYS A 215 4.32 -3.01 8.75
CA CYS A 215 5.21 -3.22 9.89
C CYS A 215 5.34 -4.69 10.32
N ASN A 216 4.33 -5.52 10.05
CA ASN A 216 4.28 -6.90 10.56
C ASN A 216 4.39 -7.97 9.47
N ARG A 217 4.63 -7.60 8.21
CA ARG A 217 4.70 -8.52 7.07
C ARG A 217 5.65 -9.69 7.30
N ALA A 218 6.84 -9.41 7.84
CA ALA A 218 7.84 -10.43 8.14
C ALA A 218 7.38 -11.47 9.17
N LEU A 219 6.36 -11.15 9.99
CA LEU A 219 5.77 -12.03 10.99
C LEU A 219 4.57 -12.83 10.46
N MET A 220 4.18 -12.61 9.21
CA MET A 220 3.08 -13.31 8.55
C MET A 220 3.65 -14.26 7.49
N GLN A 221 3.17 -15.49 7.49
CA GLN A 221 3.44 -16.42 6.39
C GLN A 221 2.65 -16.01 5.15
N ASP A 222 1.38 -15.63 5.35
CA ASP A 222 0.46 -15.16 4.30
C ASP A 222 -0.69 -14.37 4.96
N TYR A 223 -1.36 -13.52 4.20
CA TYR A 223 -2.53 -12.77 4.66
C TYR A 223 -3.49 -12.43 3.51
N TYR A 224 -4.75 -12.19 3.86
CA TYR A 224 -5.80 -11.68 2.99
C TYR A 224 -6.41 -10.45 3.65
N TYR A 225 -6.58 -9.38 2.86
CA TYR A 225 -7.23 -8.16 3.31
C TYR A 225 -8.19 -7.67 2.23
N GLU A 226 -9.43 -7.41 2.62
CA GLU A 226 -10.47 -6.91 1.74
C GLU A 226 -11.30 -5.84 2.46
N GLU A 227 -11.58 -4.76 1.73
CA GLU A 227 -12.47 -3.68 2.14
C GLU A 227 -13.66 -3.62 1.20
N SER A 228 -14.87 -3.84 1.71
CA SER A 228 -16.10 -3.86 0.92
C SER A 228 -17.19 -3.03 1.59
N GLY A 229 -17.40 -1.82 1.05
CA GLY A 229 -18.29 -0.83 1.66
C GLY A 229 -17.84 -0.46 3.07
N ASN A 230 -18.64 -0.81 4.09
CA ASN A 230 -18.33 -0.60 5.50
C ASN A 230 -17.72 -1.83 6.18
N LYS A 231 -17.41 -2.90 5.43
CA LYS A 231 -16.86 -4.14 5.98
C LYS A 231 -15.37 -4.23 5.71
N PHE A 232 -14.67 -4.79 6.69
CA PHE A 232 -13.27 -5.13 6.65
C PHE A 232 -13.12 -6.61 6.99
N LEU A 233 -12.50 -7.34 6.08
CA LEU A 233 -12.07 -8.71 6.32
C LEU A 233 -10.55 -8.75 6.30
N PHE A 234 -9.95 -9.17 7.40
CA PHE A 234 -8.54 -9.46 7.50
C PHE A 234 -8.37 -10.91 7.96
N VAL A 235 -7.51 -11.67 7.28
CA VAL A 235 -7.14 -13.03 7.65
C VAL A 235 -5.63 -13.15 7.52
N CYS A 236 -4.96 -13.79 8.47
CA CYS A 236 -3.52 -14.03 8.39
C CYS A 236 -3.15 -15.41 8.92
N ILE A 237 -2.00 -15.89 8.45
CA ILE A 237 -1.31 -17.08 8.97
C ILE A 237 0.00 -16.58 9.59
N LYS A 238 0.19 -16.84 10.88
CA LYS A 238 1.41 -16.44 11.59
C LYS A 238 2.62 -17.23 11.09
N LYS A 239 3.76 -16.56 10.89
CA LYS A 239 5.01 -17.22 10.49
C LYS A 239 5.66 -17.99 11.65
#